data_AF-A0A8H7VBN6-F1
#
_entry.id   AF-A0A8H7VBN6-F1
#
_cell.length_a   1.000
_cell.length_b   1.000
_cell.length_c   1.000
_cell.angle_alpha   90.00
_cell.angle_beta   90.00
_cell.angle_gamma   90.00
#
_symmetry.space_group_name_H-M   'P 1'
#
loop_
_entity.id
_entity.type
_entity.pdbx_description
1 polymer ?
#
loop_
_entity_poly.entity_id
_entity_poly.type
_entity_poly.pdbx_seq_one_letter_code
_entity_poly.pdbx_strand_id
1 'polypeptide(L)'
;MDPVQLEKALNEMPPVTLITEIPEVLNAIAHLLKSNQEMREFDPDNKDPDFIQAIKENTDLITRKEKQVNITLQVIRERLGEAAWREMGSNVKEFREIHAQELKAEQQLQNEKDKKEEGIFL
;
A
#
# COMPACT_ATOMS: atom_id res chain seq x y z
N MET A 1 -0.01 -6.89 -9.61
CA MET A 1 -0.03 -8.32 -9.24
C MET A 1 -1.49 -8.74 -9.24
N ASP A 2 -1.80 -9.88 -9.86
CA ASP A 2 -3.16 -10.43 -9.85
C ASP A 2 -3.50 -10.90 -8.42
N PRO A 3 -4.61 -10.40 -7.80
CA PRO A 3 -5.00 -10.79 -6.45
C PRO A 3 -5.10 -12.30 -6.25
N VAL A 4 -5.55 -13.04 -7.27
CA VAL A 4 -5.71 -14.51 -7.20
C VAL A 4 -4.36 -15.21 -7.11
N GLN A 5 -3.38 -14.76 -7.89
CA GLN A 5 -2.02 -15.31 -7.86
C GLN A 5 -1.33 -15.01 -6.53
N LEU A 6 -1.55 -13.81 -5.99
CA LEU A 6 -1.01 -13.40 -4.69
C LEU A 6 -1.58 -14.27 -3.57
N GLU A 7 -2.91 -14.44 -3.51
CA GLU A 7 -3.56 -15.27 -2.50
C GLU A 7 -3.07 -16.73 -2.56
N LYS A 8 -2.92 -17.28 -3.76
CA LYS A 8 -2.34 -18.63 -3.95
C LYS A 8 -0.91 -18.70 -3.39
N ALA A 9 -0.06 -17.75 -3.72
CA ALA A 9 1.32 -17.72 -3.22
C ALA A 9 1.36 -17.63 -1.69
N LEU A 10 0.54 -16.76 -1.09
CA LEU A 10 0.43 -16.61 0.37
C LEU A 10 -0.07 -17.89 1.05
N ASN A 11 -0.95 -18.66 0.41
CA ASN A 11 -1.42 -19.95 0.91
C ASN A 11 -0.34 -21.04 0.89
N GLU A 12 0.60 -20.97 -0.06
CA GLU A 12 1.71 -21.93 -0.20
C GLU A 12 2.92 -21.58 0.69
N MET A 13 3.00 -20.35 1.21
CA MET A 13 4.11 -19.92 2.08
C MET A 13 4.12 -20.64 3.45
N PRO A 14 5.32 -20.89 4.03
CA PRO A 14 5.44 -21.32 5.41
C PRO A 14 4.83 -20.30 6.40
N PRO A 15 4.23 -20.75 7.52
CA PRO A 15 3.61 -19.86 8.51
C PRO A 15 4.50 -18.72 9.00
N VAL A 16 5.80 -19.00 9.23
CA VAL A 16 6.76 -17.99 9.69
C VAL A 16 6.95 -16.90 8.64
N THR A 17 7.12 -17.28 7.38
CA THR A 17 7.25 -16.34 6.25
C THR A 17 5.98 -15.53 6.02
N LEU A 18 4.81 -16.15 6.19
CA LEU A 18 3.54 -15.46 6.04
C LEU A 18 3.36 -14.33 7.07
N ILE A 19 3.81 -14.54 8.31
CA ILE A 19 3.73 -13.52 9.36
C ILE A 19 4.72 -12.36 9.08
N THR A 20 5.89 -12.64 8.51
CA THR A 20 6.88 -11.60 8.17
C THR A 20 6.54 -10.80 6.92
N GLU A 21 5.64 -11.29 6.07
CA GLU A 21 5.20 -10.59 4.86
C GLU A 21 4.58 -9.22 5.17
N ILE A 22 3.76 -9.12 6.21
CA ILE A 22 3.12 -7.85 6.59
C ILE A 22 4.15 -6.77 6.92
N PRO A 23 5.07 -6.94 7.89
CA PRO A 23 6.04 -5.89 8.20
C PRO A 23 6.95 -5.54 7.02
N GLU A 24 7.28 -6.49 6.13
CA GLU A 24 8.03 -6.20 4.90
C GLU A 24 7.26 -5.29 3.94
N VAL A 25 5.98 -5.58 3.71
CA VAL A 25 5.13 -4.76 2.84
C VAL A 25 4.91 -3.37 3.46
N LEU A 26 4.68 -3.28 4.78
CA LEU A 26 4.53 -2.01 5.50
C LEU A 26 5.81 -1.16 5.41
N ASN A 27 6.99 -1.76 5.58
CA ASN A 27 8.26 -1.05 5.42
C ASN A 27 8.41 -0.49 4.00
N ALA A 28 8.04 -1.27 2.97
CA ALA A 28 8.05 -0.79 1.60
C ALA A 28 7.08 0.40 1.39
N ILE A 29 5.88 0.36 2.00
CA ILE A 29 4.95 1.49 1.97
C ILE A 29 5.57 2.72 2.64
N ALA A 30 6.17 2.57 3.83
CA ALA A 30 6.81 3.68 4.55
C ALA A 30 7.89 4.37 3.71
N HIS A 31 8.73 3.59 3.02
CA HIS A 31 9.75 4.13 2.13
C HIS A 31 9.16 4.89 0.94
N LEU A 32 8.06 4.39 0.35
CA LEU A 32 7.39 5.08 -0.75
C LEU A 32 6.72 6.38 -0.29
N LEU A 33 6.05 6.37 0.87
CA LEU A 33 5.45 7.58 1.45
C LEU A 33 6.51 8.64 1.74
N LYS A 34 7.63 8.24 2.34
CA LYS A 34 8.76 9.13 2.59
C LYS A 34 9.34 9.69 1.28
N SER A 35 9.53 8.86 0.27
CA SER A 35 10.04 9.30 -1.03
C SER A 35 9.11 10.30 -1.70
N ASN A 36 7.79 10.09 -1.64
CA ASN A 36 6.80 11.04 -2.14
C ASN A 36 6.86 12.38 -1.39
N GLN A 37 6.99 12.33 -0.07
CA GLN A 37 7.14 13.54 0.74
C GLN A 37 8.40 14.31 0.37
N GLU A 38 9.55 13.64 0.25
CA GLU A 38 10.82 14.25 -0.15
C GLU A 38 10.74 14.90 -1.54
N MET A 39 10.06 14.25 -2.52
CA MET A 39 9.85 14.83 -3.84
C MET A 39 8.98 16.10 -3.80
N ARG A 40 7.91 16.11 -3.01
CA ARG A 40 7.07 17.30 -2.82
C ARG A 40 7.79 18.44 -2.10
N GLU A 41 8.69 18.12 -1.17
CA GLU A 41 9.51 19.11 -0.48
C GLU A 41 10.55 19.74 -1.42
N PHE A 42 11.08 18.97 -2.36
CA PHE A 42 12.04 19.46 -3.35
C PHE A 42 11.37 20.27 -4.46
N ASP A 43 10.17 19.88 -4.90
CA ASP A 43 9.38 20.60 -5.90
C ASP A 43 7.97 20.97 -5.39
N PRO A 44 7.87 21.97 -4.50
CA PRO A 44 6.59 22.35 -3.88
C PRO A 44 5.59 22.93 -4.88
N ASP A 45 6.08 23.48 -6.00
CA ASP A 45 5.24 24.07 -7.04
C ASP A 45 4.74 23.03 -8.07
N ASN A 46 5.16 21.76 -7.96
CA ASN A 46 4.88 20.69 -8.93
C ASN A 46 5.17 21.14 -10.38
N LYS A 47 6.40 21.61 -10.61
CA LYS A 47 6.89 22.04 -11.92
C LYS A 47 7.74 20.98 -12.62
N ASP A 48 8.31 20.05 -11.87
CA ASP A 48 9.12 18.96 -12.38
C ASP A 48 8.21 17.79 -12.82
N PRO A 49 8.06 17.56 -14.14
CA PRO A 49 7.21 16.48 -14.64
C PRO A 49 7.70 15.09 -14.23
N ASP A 50 9.00 14.91 -14.01
CA ASP A 50 9.56 13.61 -13.61
C ASP A 50 9.16 13.29 -12.17
N PHE A 51 9.16 14.29 -11.27
CA PHE A 51 8.67 14.10 -9.90
C PHE A 51 7.16 13.88 -9.84
N ILE A 52 6.38 14.60 -10.64
CA ILE A 52 4.93 14.37 -10.72
C ILE A 52 4.64 12.93 -11.15
N GLN A 53 5.36 12.44 -12.17
CA GLN A 53 5.19 11.08 -12.68
C GLN A 53 5.68 10.03 -11.66
N ALA A 54 6.83 10.24 -11.01
CA ALA A 54 7.37 9.33 -10.00
C ALA A 54 6.45 9.23 -8.77
N ILE A 55 5.92 10.36 -8.29
CA ILE A 55 4.93 10.39 -7.21
C ILE A 55 3.72 9.55 -7.60
N LYS A 56 3.18 9.74 -8.81
CA LYS A 56 2.03 8.98 -9.32
C LYS A 56 2.29 7.48 -9.35
N GLU A 57 3.44 7.05 -9.84
CA GLU A 57 3.82 5.63 -9.89
C GLU A 57 3.96 5.02 -8.49
N ASN A 58 4.51 5.79 -7.55
CA ASN A 58 4.60 5.41 -6.14
C ASN A 58 3.21 5.32 -5.49
N THR A 59 2.30 6.27 -5.76
CA THR A 59 0.91 6.24 -5.30
C THR A 59 0.20 4.95 -5.77
N ASP A 60 0.35 4.59 -7.04
CA ASP A 60 -0.21 3.36 -7.61
C ASP A 60 0.40 2.11 -6.93
N LEU A 61 1.71 2.14 -6.63
CA LEU A 61 2.39 1.05 -5.94
C LEU A 61 1.95 0.91 -4.48
N ILE A 62 1.80 2.02 -3.75
CA ILE A 62 1.27 2.05 -2.37
C ILE A 62 -0.12 1.42 -2.35
N THR A 63 -1.00 1.80 -3.28
CA THR A 63 -2.36 1.24 -3.38
C THR A 63 -2.34 -0.28 -3.60
N ARG A 64 -1.44 -0.79 -4.45
CA ARG A 64 -1.28 -2.24 -4.65
C ARG A 64 -0.75 -2.95 -3.40
N LYS A 65 0.18 -2.33 -2.68
CA LYS A 65 0.75 -2.88 -1.44
C LYS A 65 -0.26 -2.88 -0.29
N GLU A 66 -1.10 -1.85 -0.17
CA GLU A 66 -2.21 -1.84 0.79
C GLU A 66 -3.21 -2.98 0.51
N LYS A 67 -3.52 -3.24 -0.76
CA LYS A 67 -4.34 -4.41 -1.15
C LYS A 67 -3.66 -5.72 -0.77
N GLN A 68 -2.34 -5.83 -0.97
CA GLN A 68 -1.56 -6.99 -0.55
C GLN A 68 -1.63 -7.20 0.96
N VAL A 69 -1.47 -6.17 1.78
CA VAL A 69 -1.62 -6.27 3.25
C VAL A 69 -3.00 -6.82 3.62
N ASN A 70 -4.07 -6.34 2.99
CA ASN A 70 -5.42 -6.80 3.28
C ASN A 70 -5.62 -8.29 2.92
N ILE A 71 -5.11 -8.74 1.79
CA ILE A 71 -5.16 -10.16 1.37
C ILE A 71 -4.32 -11.01 2.33
N THR A 72 -3.10 -10.58 2.67
CA THR A 72 -2.24 -11.29 3.62
C THR A 72 -2.89 -11.43 4.99
N LEU A 73 -3.55 -10.39 5.51
CA LEU A 73 -4.31 -10.47 6.76
C LEU A 73 -5.45 -11.50 6.67
N GLN A 74 -6.17 -11.54 5.55
CA GLN A 74 -7.23 -12.52 5.34
C GLN A 74 -6.66 -13.95 5.37
N VAL A 75 -5.58 -14.21 4.63
CA VAL A 75 -4.92 -15.52 4.58
C VAL A 75 -4.37 -15.93 5.97
N ILE A 76 -3.81 -14.99 6.73
CA ILE A 76 -3.36 -15.24 8.12
C ILE A 76 -4.54 -15.67 8.98
N ARG A 77 -5.68 -14.99 8.87
CA ARG A 77 -6.88 -15.33 9.65
C ARG A 77 -7.37 -16.73 9.34
N GLU A 78 -7.39 -17.10 8.06
CA GLU A 78 -7.88 -18.40 7.58
C GLU A 78 -6.92 -19.55 7.93
N ARG A 79 -5.60 -19.33 7.83
CA ARG A 79 -4.59 -20.39 8.02
C ARG A 79 -4.06 -20.50 9.45
N LEU A 80 -3.84 -19.37 10.12
CA LEU A 80 -3.17 -19.30 11.42
C LEU A 80 -4.14 -18.91 12.56
N GLY A 81 -5.35 -18.49 12.22
CA GLY A 81 -6.43 -18.23 13.15
C GLY A 81 -6.47 -16.79 13.68
N GLU A 82 -7.47 -16.55 14.52
CA GLU A 82 -7.86 -15.22 15.01
C GLU A 82 -6.77 -14.55 15.86
N ALA A 83 -5.97 -15.31 16.61
CA ALA A 83 -4.91 -14.74 17.46
C ALA A 83 -3.80 -14.06 16.62
N ALA A 84 -3.27 -14.77 15.62
CA ALA A 84 -2.26 -14.23 14.70
C ALA A 84 -2.82 -13.06 13.88
N TRP A 85 -4.08 -13.15 13.44
CA TRP A 85 -4.75 -12.06 12.74
C TRP A 85 -4.88 -10.80 13.60
N ARG A 86 -5.22 -10.92 14.89
CA ARG A 86 -5.32 -9.75 15.80
C ARG A 86 -3.98 -9.09 16.04
N GLU A 87 -2.93 -9.88 16.24
CA GLU A 87 -1.58 -9.36 16.44
C GLU A 87 -1.12 -8.56 15.21
N MET A 88 -1.19 -9.17 14.02
CA MET A 88 -0.80 -8.50 12.78
C MET A 88 -1.74 -7.33 12.43
N GLY A 89 -3.04 -7.48 12.69
CA GLY A 89 -4.02 -6.42 12.49
C GLY A 89 -3.78 -5.21 13.38
N SER A 90 -3.28 -5.41 14.61
CA SER A 90 -2.86 -4.32 15.50
C SER A 90 -1.68 -3.56 14.92
N ASN A 91 -0.65 -4.27 14.42
CA ASN A 91 0.52 -3.64 13.80
C ASN A 91 0.14 -2.82 12.57
N VAL A 92 -0.74 -3.36 11.71
CA VAL A 92 -1.26 -2.64 10.54
C VAL A 92 -2.07 -1.41 10.94
N LYS A 93 -2.88 -1.51 12.01
CA LYS A 93 -3.65 -0.37 12.53
C LYS A 93 -2.73 0.74 13.04
N GLU A 94 -1.74 0.40 13.85
CA GLU A 94 -0.75 1.35 14.36
C GLU A 94 0.01 2.04 13.22
N PHE A 95 0.46 1.27 12.23
CA PHE A 95 1.12 1.83 11.04
C PHE A 95 0.23 2.85 10.30
N ARG A 96 -1.04 2.49 10.07
CA ARG A 96 -2.01 3.38 9.40
C ARG A 96 -2.33 4.63 10.20
N GLU A 97 -2.26 4.56 11.52
CA GLU A 97 -2.43 5.72 12.41
C GLU A 97 -1.22 6.65 12.35
N ILE A 98 -0.01 6.10 12.37
CA ILE A 98 1.25 6.86 12.24
C ILE A 98 1.30 7.59 10.89
N HIS A 99 0.95 6.90 9.79
CA HIS A 99 1.03 7.42 8.43
C HIS A 99 -0.31 7.93 7.88
N ALA A 100 -1.24 8.31 8.76
CA ALA A 100 -2.61 8.62 8.36
C ALA A 100 -2.72 9.83 7.41
N GLN A 101 -1.82 10.80 7.55
CA GLN A 101 -1.86 12.01 6.73
C GLN A 101 -1.36 11.74 5.31
N GLU A 102 -0.22 11.06 5.20
CA GLU A 102 0.38 10.70 3.92
C GLU A 102 -0.52 9.74 3.15
N LEU A 103 -1.05 8.70 3.81
CA LEU A 103 -1.98 7.77 3.16
C LEU A 103 -3.25 8.45 2.64
N LYS A 104 -3.78 9.46 3.35
CA LYS A 104 -4.93 10.24 2.87
C LYS A 104 -4.58 11.07 1.65
N ALA A 105 -3.40 11.71 1.63
CA ALA A 105 -2.94 12.49 0.48
C ALA A 105 -2.80 11.59 -0.76
N GLU A 106 -2.19 10.41 -0.60
CA GLU A 106 -2.01 9.45 -1.68
C GLU A 106 -3.37 8.88 -2.18
N GLN A 107 -4.33 8.62 -1.30
CA GLN A 107 -5.69 8.21 -1.70
C GLN A 107 -6.43 9.31 -2.48
N GLN A 108 -6.26 10.57 -2.12
CA GLN A 108 -6.87 11.68 -2.86
C GLN A 108 -6.32 11.77 -4.29
N LEU A 109 -5.01 11.66 -4.45
CA LEU A 109 -4.34 11.61 -5.76
C LEU A 109 -4.83 10.44 -6.62
N GLN A 110 -4.98 9.27 -6.01
CA GLN A 110 -5.53 8.11 -6.72
C GLN A 110 -6.97 8.37 -7.19
N ASN A 111 -7.83 8.90 -6.32
CA ASN A 111 -9.23 9.19 -6.65
C ASN A 111 -9.36 10.25 -7.75
N GLU A 112 -8.49 11.27 -7.76
CA GLU A 112 -8.46 12.29 -8.81
C GLU A 112 -8.02 11.71 -10.16
N LYS A 113 -7.07 10.77 -10.14
CA LYS A 113 -6.63 10.04 -11.32
C LYS A 113 -7.77 9.19 -11.88
N ASP A 114 -8.41 8.37 -11.05
CA ASP A 114 -9.49 7.48 -11.47
C ASP A 114 -10.64 8.28 -12.10
N LYS A 115 -11.00 9.44 -11.52
CA LYS A 115 -12.00 10.36 -12.11
C LYS A 115 -11.60 10.94 -13.46
N LYS A 116 -10.31 11.27 -13.65
CA LYS A 116 -9.80 11.77 -14.93
C LYS A 116 -9.80 10.69 -16.00
N GLU A 117 -9.52 9.44 -15.64
CA GLU A 117 -9.55 8.29 -16.56
C GLU A 117 -10.98 7.90 -16.95
N GLU A 118 -11.96 7.98 -16.05
CA GLU A 118 -13.37 7.74 -16.34
C GLU A 118 -14.02 8.83 -17.23
N GLY A 119 -13.53 10.07 -17.16
CA GLY A 119 -14.04 11.20 -17.94
C GLY A 119 -13.61 11.26 -19.42
N ILE A 120 -12.79 10.32 -19.90
CA ILE A 120 -12.24 10.31 -21.27
C ILE A 120 -13.12 9.51 -22.27
N PHE A 121 -14.28 9.00 -21.84
CA PHE A 121 -15.29 8.42 -22.74
C PHE A 121 -16.28 9.49 -23.23
N LEU A 122 -15.89 10.29 -24.23
CA LEU A 122 -16.80 11.08 -25.07
C LEU A 122 -16.36 11.06 -26.54
#